data_AF-A0A1X7KPH2-F1
#
_entry.id   AF-A0A1X7KPH2-F1
#
_cell.length_a   1.000
_cell.length_b   1.000
_cell.length_c   1.000
_cell.angle_alpha   90.00
_cell.angle_beta   90.00
_cell.angle_gamma   90.00
#
_symmetry.space_group_name_H-M   'P 1'
#
loop_
_entity.id
_entity.type
_entity.pdbx_description
1 polymer ?
#
loop_
_entity_poly.entity_id
_entity_poly.type
_entity_poly.pdbx_seq_one_letter_code
_entity_poly.pdbx_strand_id
1 'polypeptide(L)' 'MDILKFRGLSISKEQFEEKYSLVLSDIEWKVVVSNAMASWENDIDQIRHLATKYVRDSMKEAGYSLSLEDGELKFKK' A
#
# COMPACT_ATOMS: atom_id res chain seq x y z
N MET A 1 -14.08 5.03 -17.08
CA MET A 1 -13.22 3.95 -17.58
C MET A 1 -12.35 3.51 -16.41
N ASP A 2 -12.52 2.29 -15.92
CA ASP A 2 -11.79 1.78 -14.76
C ASP A 2 -10.35 1.46 -15.18
N ILE A 3 -9.36 1.91 -14.41
CA ILE A 3 -7.93 1.79 -14.73
C ILE A 3 -7.21 1.27 -13.47
N LEU A 4 -6.31 0.30 -13.64
CA LEU A 4 -5.41 -0.11 -12.57
C LEU A 4 -4.39 1.00 -12.31
N LYS A 5 -4.47 1.63 -11.14
CA LYS A 5 -3.58 2.75 -10.76
C LYS A 5 -2.68 2.33 -9.60
N PHE A 6 -1.43 2.04 -9.91
CA PHE A 6 -0.36 1.99 -8.93
C PHE A 6 0.36 3.34 -8.92
N ARG A 7 0.95 3.79 -7.81
CA ARG A 7 1.59 5.12 -7.72
C ARG A 7 2.58 5.36 -8.88
N GLY A 8 2.17 6.16 -9.87
CA GLY A 8 2.96 6.50 -11.06
C GLY A 8 2.77 5.57 -12.27
N LEU A 9 2.00 4.49 -12.14
CA LEU A 9 1.72 3.51 -13.20
C LEU A 9 0.21 3.36 -13.39
N SER A 10 -0.25 3.63 -14.60
CA SER A 10 -1.64 3.37 -15.01
C SER A 10 -1.63 2.27 -16.05
N ILE A 11 -2.33 1.16 -15.77
CA ILE A 11 -2.46 0.03 -16.68
C ILE A 11 -3.92 0.00 -17.16
N SER A 12 -4.12 0.16 -18.47
CA SER A 12 -5.43 0.01 -19.10
C SER A 12 -5.82 -1.47 -19.21
N LYS A 13 -7.10 -1.73 -19.48
CA LYS A 13 -7.61 -3.09 -19.70
C LYS A 13 -6.87 -3.78 -20.85
N GLU A 14 -6.68 -3.06 -21.96
CA GLU A 14 -6.04 -3.56 -23.16
C GLU A 14 -4.57 -3.95 -22.91
N GLN A 15 -3.84 -3.12 -22.16
CA GLN A 15 -2.44 -3.41 -21.81
C GLN A 15 -2.32 -4.64 -20.90
N PHE A 16 -3.30 -4.84 -20.01
CA PHE A 16 -3.35 -6.02 -19.16
C PHE A 16 -3.68 -7.28 -19.99
N GLU A 17 -4.70 -7.19 -20.84
CA GLU A 17 -5.13 -8.25 -21.76
C GLU A 17 -4.00 -8.70 -22.70
N GLU A 18 -3.27 -7.75 -23.29
CA GLU A 18 -2.11 -8.02 -24.14
C GLU A 18 -1.01 -8.76 -23.38
N LYS A 19 -0.64 -8.25 -22.19
CA LYS A 19 0.44 -8.83 -21.38
C LYS A 19 0.16 -10.26 -20.94
N TYR A 20 -1.09 -10.57 -20.60
CA TYR A 20 -1.50 -11.87 -20.08
C TYR A 20 -2.19 -12.75 -21.13
N SER A 21 -2.28 -12.30 -22.38
CA SER A 21 -2.91 -13.02 -23.51
C SER A 21 -4.31 -13.54 -23.17
N LEU A 22 -5.15 -12.66 -22.63
CA LEU A 22 -6.52 -12.95 -22.21
C LEU A 22 -7.47 -11.83 -22.63
N VAL A 23 -8.78 -12.11 -22.65
CA VAL A 23 -9.82 -11.11 -22.96
C VAL A 23 -10.82 -11.14 -21.81
N LEU A 24 -11.03 -9.99 -21.18
CA LEU A 24 -11.90 -9.83 -20.03
C LEU A 24 -13.20 -9.13 -20.46
N SER A 25 -14.31 -9.55 -19.86
CA SER A 25 -15.50 -8.71 -19.81
C SER A 25 -15.25 -7.48 -18.94
N ASP A 26 -16.11 -6.46 -19.07
CA ASP A 26 -16.02 -5.26 -18.22
C ASP A 26 -16.26 -5.57 -16.73
N ILE A 27 -17.03 -6.63 -16.43
CA ILE A 27 -17.27 -7.09 -15.07
C ILE A 27 -16.01 -7.72 -14.50
N GLU A 28 -15.34 -8.61 -15.25
CA GLU A 28 -14.09 -9.24 -14.81
C GLU A 28 -12.97 -8.21 -14.64
N TRP A 29 -12.88 -7.23 -15.53
CA TRP A 29 -11.93 -6.13 -15.39
C TRP A 29 -12.15 -5.33 -14.09
N LYS A 30 -13.41 -5.01 -13.74
CA LYS A 30 -13.73 -4.36 -12.46
C LYS A 30 -13.29 -5.19 -11.26
N VAL A 31 -13.48 -6.51 -11.31
CA VAL A 31 -13.03 -7.42 -10.24
C VAL A 31 -11.50 -7.43 -10.14
N VAL A 32 -10.79 -7.48 -11.26
CA VAL A 32 -9.31 -7.39 -11.28
C VAL A 32 -8.84 -6.07 -10.66
N VAL A 33 -9.43 -4.95 -11.06
CA VAL A 33 -9.09 -3.62 -10.51
C VAL A 33 -9.32 -3.58 -9.00
N SER A 34 -10.48 -4.04 -8.54
CA SER A 34 -10.83 -4.06 -7.11
C SER A 34 -9.87 -4.92 -6.28
N ASN A 35 -9.60 -6.15 -6.74
CA ASN A 35 -8.74 -7.08 -6.00
C ASN A 35 -7.27 -6.62 -5.97
N ALA A 36 -6.77 -6.09 -7.09
CA ALA A 36 -5.41 -5.59 -7.16
C ALA A 36 -5.20 -4.37 -6.25
N MET A 37 -6.19 -3.47 -6.17
CA MET A 37 -6.13 -2.32 -5.26
C MET A 37 -6.24 -2.72 -3.80
N ALA A 38 -7.12 -3.67 -3.45
CA ALA A 38 -7.21 -4.18 -2.08
C ALA A 38 -5.90 -4.87 -1.62
N SER A 39 -5.29 -5.69 -2.48
CA SER A 39 -3.99 -6.32 -2.17
C SER A 39 -2.90 -5.27 -1.93
N TRP A 40 -2.87 -4.23 -2.77
CA TRP A 40 -1.88 -3.17 -2.69
C TRP A 40 -2.03 -2.32 -1.42
N GLU A 41 -3.25 -1.99 -1.01
CA GLU A 41 -3.51 -1.28 0.25
C GLU A 41 -3.03 -2.09 1.45
N ASN A 42 -3.31 -3.40 1.46
CA ASN A 42 -2.83 -4.31 2.52
C ASN A 42 -1.29 -4.37 2.57
N ASP A 43 -0.63 -4.47 1.41
CA ASP A 43 0.84 -4.48 1.34
C ASP A 43 1.44 -3.15 1.83
N ILE A 44 0.83 -2.01 1.48
CA ILE A 44 1.24 -0.70 2.00
C ILE A 44 1.13 -0.66 3.52
N ASP A 45 0.05 -1.15 4.09
CA ASP A 45 -0.15 -1.14 5.54
C ASP A 45 0.86 -2.02 6.26
N GLN A 46 1.22 -3.17 5.69
CA GLN A 46 2.32 -4.00 6.20
C GLN A 46 3.66 -3.27 6.16
N ILE A 47 3.98 -2.58 5.06
CA ILE A 47 5.21 -1.78 4.94
C ILE A 47 5.21 -0.64 5.98
N ARG A 48 4.09 0.06 6.16
CA ARG A 48 3.95 1.12 7.19
C ARG A 48 4.18 0.58 8.59
N HIS A 49 3.63 -0.61 8.90
CA HIS A 49 3.84 -1.26 10.19
C HIS A 49 5.31 -1.62 10.40
N LEU A 50 5.96 -2.16 9.37
CA LEU A 50 7.39 -2.51 9.41
C LEU A 50 8.26 -1.26 9.62
N ALA A 51 8.01 -0.20 8.86
CA ALA A 51 8.74 1.07 8.99
C ALA A 51 8.53 1.71 10.37
N THR A 52 7.30 1.74 10.86
CA THR A 52 6.98 2.28 12.19
C THR A 52 7.65 1.47 13.29
N LYS A 53 7.66 0.13 13.18
CA LYS A 53 8.37 -0.75 14.09
C LYS A 53 9.86 -0.45 14.09
N TYR A 54 10.48 -0.35 12.91
CA TYR A 54 11.91 -0.06 12.78
C TYR A 54 12.28 1.28 13.42
N VAL A 55 11.53 2.35 13.11
CA VAL A 55 11.75 3.67 13.73
C VAL A 55 11.62 3.60 15.25
N ARG A 56 10.58 2.95 15.76
CA ARG A 56 10.39 2.80 17.21
C ARG A 56 11.54 2.05 17.87
N ASP A 57 11.99 0.95 17.27
CA ASP A 57 13.03 0.10 17.83
C ASP A 57 14.38 0.84 17.83
N SER A 58 14.73 1.54 16.74
CA SER A 58 15.93 2.39 16.66
C SER A 58 15.90 3.55 17.66
N MET A 59 14.75 4.20 17.85
CA MET A 59 14.62 5.27 18.83
C MET A 59 14.77 4.75 20.26
N LYS A 60 14.25 3.55 20.54
CA LYS A 60 14.43 2.88 21.84
C LYS A 60 15.89 2.52 22.10
N GLU A 61 16.62 2.01 21.12
CA GLU A 61 18.06 1.76 21.21
C GLU A 61 18.86 3.04 21.47
N ALA A 62 18.42 4.16 20.90
CA ALA A 62 18.99 5.49 21.16
C ALA A 62 18.58 6.10 22.52
N GLY A 63 17.80 5.37 23.34
CA GLY A 63 17.37 5.77 24.66
C GLY A 63 16.11 6.64 24.70
N TYR A 64 15.35 6.71 23.60
CA TYR A 64 14.08 7.43 23.56
C TYR A 64 12.89 6.49 23.84
N SER A 65 11.89 7.00 24.54
CA SER A 65 10.58 6.38 24.75
C SER A 65 9.54 7.00 23.81
N LEU A 66 8.64 6.16 23.29
CA LEU A 66 7.50 6.61 22.50
C LEU A 66 6.34 6.95 23.43
N SER A 67 5.80 8.16 23.29
CA SER A 67 4.68 8.69 24.08
C SER A 67 3.60 9.24 23.15
N LEU A 68 2.34 9.19 23.59
CA LEU A 68 1.22 9.81 22.89
C LEU A 68 0.87 11.11 23.63
N GLU A 69 1.05 12.24 22.97
CA GLU A 69 0.84 13.57 23.54
C GLU A 69 0.03 14.42 22.57
N ASP A 70 -1.08 14.98 23.05
CA ASP A 70 -2.01 15.79 22.24
C ASP A 70 -2.50 15.07 20.95
N GLY A 71 -2.58 13.74 20.99
CA GLY A 71 -2.98 12.91 19.85
C GLY A 71 -1.86 12.61 18.85
N GLU A 72 -0.63 13.06 19.12
CA GLU A 72 0.54 12.82 18.28
C GLU A 72 1.53 11.86 18.94
N LEU A 73 2.17 11.02 18.12
CA LEU A 73 3.27 10.16 18.57
C LEU A 73 4.56 10.98 18.67
N LYS A 74 5.11 11.11 19.88
CA LYS A 74 6.36 11.84 20.16
C LYS A 74 7.39 10.93 20.81
N PHE A 75 8.62 11.01 20.33
CA PHE A 75 9.77 10.35 20.95
C PHE A 75 10.43 11.30 21.96
N LYS A 76 10.61 10.85 23.21
CA LYS A 76 11.23 11.61 24.30
C LYS A 76 12.40 10.84 24.89
N LYS A 77 13.51 11.52 25.17
CA LYS A 77 14.68 10.93 25.82
C LYS A 77 14.44 10.73 27.31
#